data_AF-A0A834M0L4-F1
#
_entry.id   AF-A0A834M0L4-F1
#
_cell.length_a   1.000
_cell.length_b   1.000
_cell.length_c   1.000
_cell.angle_alpha   90.00
_cell.angle_beta   90.00
_cell.angle_gamma   90.00
#
_symmetry.space_group_name_H-M   'P 1'
#
loop_
_entity.id
_entity.type
_entity.pdbx_description
1 polymer ?
#
loop_
_entity_poly.entity_id
_entity_poly.type
_entity_poly.pdbx_seq_one_letter_code
_entity_poly.pdbx_strand_id
1 'polypeptide(L)'
;MVLGSINEIQQYLDARYIGPPEAAWRISGHHLHEEVPAMVQLALHLPGMHQCPKSFEDLRTFNYVLHDTFKSTCVARGVLEDDEEWVQCLQEAAIMKTGNQLRRLFSIILTQCSPIQPYELWKQFAVHICDDIAHKIRTCFPIPNPSDAQIEDYGLYLRDQMLQESGRTLSDFPPMPQLTGNWSAVVGNKLVLEHQHLQIESQQVDVQMDINRLNSAQCKAYDVITSSILQNRGKIFFVSGGAGTGRHFYTIRLR
;
A
#
# COMPACT_ATOMS: atom_id res chain seq x y z
N MET A 1 -30.95 -44.88 -13.94
CA MET A 1 -29.54 -44.65 -14.30
C MET A 1 -29.26 -43.19 -13.97
N VAL A 2 -28.57 -42.94 -12.85
CA VAL A 2 -28.34 -41.59 -12.31
C VAL A 2 -27.32 -40.90 -13.21
N LEU A 3 -27.73 -39.83 -13.90
CA LEU A 3 -26.84 -38.96 -14.65
C LEU A 3 -26.04 -38.16 -13.62
N GLY A 4 -24.74 -38.45 -13.53
CA GLY A 4 -23.82 -37.85 -12.58
C GLY A 4 -23.78 -36.33 -12.69
N SER A 5 -23.66 -35.68 -11.53
CA SER A 5 -23.41 -34.26 -11.37
C SER A 5 -22.23 -33.81 -12.23
N ILE A 6 -22.48 -32.97 -13.22
CA ILE A 6 -21.44 -32.32 -14.03
C ILE A 6 -20.69 -31.37 -13.11
N ASN A 7 -19.40 -31.63 -12.92
CA ASN A 7 -18.51 -30.76 -12.14
C ASN A 7 -17.84 -29.77 -13.10
N GLU A 8 -18.47 -28.61 -13.26
CA GLU A 8 -18.02 -27.54 -14.18
C GLU A 8 -16.60 -27.04 -13.84
N ILE A 9 -16.22 -27.06 -12.56
CA ILE A 9 -14.88 -26.65 -12.09
C ILE A 9 -13.82 -27.64 -12.57
N GLN A 10 -14.09 -28.94 -12.47
CA GLN A 10 -13.16 -29.97 -12.96
C GLN A 10 -13.06 -29.92 -14.49
N GLN A 11 -14.17 -29.69 -15.18
CA GLN A 11 -14.21 -29.57 -16.63
C GLN A 11 -13.44 -28.33 -17.13
N TYR A 12 -13.46 -27.23 -16.37
CA TYR A 12 -12.66 -26.03 -16.62
C TYR A 12 -11.14 -26.30 -16.46
N LEU A 13 -10.76 -27.02 -15.41
CA LEU A 13 -9.35 -27.40 -15.15
C LEU A 13 -8.81 -28.40 -16.19
N ASP A 14 -9.62 -29.38 -16.58
CA ASP A 14 -9.24 -30.43 -17.53
C ASP A 14 -9.13 -29.91 -18.98
N ALA A 15 -9.84 -28.83 -19.33
CA ALA A 15 -9.88 -28.30 -20.70
C ALA A 15 -8.69 -27.38 -21.08
N ARG A 16 -7.84 -26.97 -20.13
CA ARG A 16 -6.71 -26.07 -20.40
C ARG A 16 -5.48 -26.39 -19.57
N TYR A 17 -4.75 -27.43 -19.96
CA TYR A 17 -3.35 -27.54 -19.55
C TYR A 17 -2.52 -26.48 -20.30
N ILE A 18 -2.11 -25.43 -19.59
CA ILE A 18 -1.11 -24.46 -20.08
C ILE A 18 0.25 -24.94 -19.60
N GLY A 19 1.18 -25.17 -20.53
CA GLY A 19 2.51 -25.64 -20.17
C GLY A 19 3.24 -24.64 -19.25
N PRO A 20 4.09 -25.10 -18.31
CA PRO A 20 4.86 -24.20 -17.44
C PRO A 20 5.61 -23.05 -18.16
N PRO A 21 6.19 -23.25 -19.37
CA PRO A 21 6.82 -22.17 -20.11
C PRO A 21 5.83 -21.11 -20.58
N GLU A 22 4.64 -21.51 -21.03
CA GLU A 22 3.61 -20.61 -21.53
C GLU A 22 2.98 -19.80 -20.39
N ALA A 23 2.75 -20.42 -19.24
CA ALA A 23 2.30 -19.73 -18.04
C ALA A 23 3.31 -18.66 -17.58
N ALA A 24 4.61 -18.99 -17.56
CA ALA A 24 5.67 -18.04 -17.22
C ALA A 24 5.77 -16.86 -18.22
N TRP A 25 5.53 -17.13 -19.50
CA TRP A 25 5.54 -16.11 -20.55
C TRP A 25 4.36 -15.14 -20.44
N ARG A 26 3.17 -15.65 -20.09
CA ARG A 26 1.97 -14.83 -19.82
C ARG A 26 2.14 -13.97 -18.56
N ILE A 27 2.69 -14.53 -17.48
CA ILE A 27 3.00 -13.78 -16.24
C ILE A 27 3.99 -12.65 -16.51
N SER A 28 4.92 -12.85 -17.44
CA SER A 28 5.93 -11.86 -17.82
C SER A 28 5.42 -10.81 -18.82
N GLY A 29 4.14 -10.83 -19.19
CA GLY A 29 3.50 -9.81 -20.04
C GLY A 29 3.91 -9.87 -21.52
N HIS A 30 4.46 -10.98 -21.99
CA HIS A 30 4.87 -11.13 -23.38
C HIS A 30 3.71 -11.63 -24.26
N HIS A 31 3.51 -10.98 -25.41
CA HIS A 31 2.58 -11.44 -26.44
C HIS A 31 3.11 -12.73 -27.08
N LEU A 32 2.49 -13.86 -26.75
CA LEU A 32 2.46 -15.01 -27.65
C LEU A 32 1.47 -14.68 -28.78
N HIS A 33 1.77 -15.11 -30.00
CA HIS A 33 1.11 -14.72 -31.24
C HIS A 33 -0.41 -14.52 -31.14
N GLU A 34 -0.95 -13.54 -31.87
CA GLU A 34 -2.40 -13.37 -32.00
C GLU A 34 -3.01 -14.63 -32.63
N GLU A 35 -3.77 -15.40 -31.86
CA GLU A 35 -4.60 -16.47 -32.38
C GLU A 35 -5.76 -15.84 -33.17
N VAL A 36 -5.70 -15.95 -34.49
CA VAL A 36 -6.79 -15.54 -35.39
C VAL A 36 -7.48 -16.80 -35.94
N PRO A 37 -8.82 -16.93 -35.76
CA PRO A 37 -9.71 -16.00 -35.08
C PRO A 37 -9.61 -16.13 -33.55
N ALA A 38 -9.93 -15.03 -32.84
CA ALA A 38 -10.10 -15.08 -31.40
C ALA A 38 -11.09 -16.20 -31.05
N MET A 39 -10.65 -17.21 -30.29
CA MET A 39 -11.57 -18.21 -29.73
C MET A 39 -12.47 -17.53 -28.70
N VAL A 40 -13.64 -17.08 -29.16
CA VAL A 40 -14.75 -16.72 -28.28
C VAL A 40 -15.51 -18.00 -28.00
N GLN A 41 -15.56 -18.41 -26.73
CA GLN A 41 -16.45 -19.50 -26.32
C GLN A 41 -17.89 -19.01 -26.43
N LEU A 42 -18.62 -19.54 -27.42
CA LEU A 42 -20.06 -19.31 -27.51
C LEU A 42 -20.75 -20.05 -26.36
N ALA A 43 -21.64 -19.34 -25.65
CA ALA A 43 -22.52 -19.98 -24.68
C ALA A 43 -23.41 -21.01 -25.39
N LEU A 44 -23.02 -22.29 -25.28
CA LEU A 44 -23.80 -23.42 -25.76
C LEU A 44 -25.02 -23.58 -24.85
N HIS A 45 -26.16 -23.10 -25.31
CA HIS A 45 -27.43 -23.27 -24.60
C HIS A 45 -27.99 -24.67 -24.90
N LEU A 46 -28.18 -25.49 -23.86
CA LEU A 46 -28.87 -26.78 -23.97
C LEU A 46 -30.38 -26.58 -24.14
N PRO A 47 -31.11 -27.51 -24.80
CA PRO A 47 -32.56 -27.45 -24.92
C PRO A 47 -33.24 -27.35 -23.54
N GLY A 48 -34.03 -26.29 -23.32
CA GLY A 48 -34.69 -26.02 -22.03
C GLY A 48 -33.92 -25.12 -21.07
N MET A 49 -32.67 -24.76 -21.38
CA MET A 49 -31.85 -23.81 -20.60
C MET A 49 -31.90 -22.37 -21.16
N HIS A 50 -32.76 -22.10 -22.14
CA HIS A 50 -33.10 -20.73 -22.54
C HIS A 50 -33.98 -20.09 -21.46
N GLN A 51 -33.36 -19.51 -20.43
CA GLN A 51 -34.03 -18.53 -19.59
C GLN A 51 -34.09 -17.20 -20.35
N CYS A 52 -34.93 -17.15 -21.38
CA CYS A 52 -35.35 -15.86 -21.93
C CYS A 52 -36.27 -15.23 -20.86
N PRO A 53 -35.92 -14.05 -20.33
CA PRO A 53 -36.76 -13.34 -19.37
C PRO A 53 -38.15 -13.13 -19.98
N LYS A 54 -39.20 -13.56 -19.30
CA LYS A 54 -40.59 -13.42 -19.78
C LYS A 54 -41.20 -12.09 -19.35
N SER A 55 -40.51 -11.34 -18.48
CA SER A 55 -40.92 -10.05 -17.97
C SER A 55 -39.72 -9.19 -17.52
N PHE A 56 -39.93 -7.90 -17.27
CA PHE A 56 -38.93 -7.04 -16.61
C PHE A 56 -38.64 -7.48 -15.16
N GLU A 57 -39.58 -8.16 -14.52
CA GLU A 57 -39.43 -8.71 -13.17
C GLU A 57 -38.52 -9.95 -13.18
N ASP A 58 -38.62 -10.78 -14.22
CA ASP A 58 -37.71 -11.92 -14.45
C ASP A 58 -36.26 -11.43 -14.64
N LEU A 59 -36.08 -10.30 -15.33
CA LEU A 59 -34.77 -9.67 -15.48
C LEU A 59 -34.19 -9.24 -14.13
N ARG A 60 -35.02 -8.86 -13.17
CA ARG A 60 -34.64 -8.44 -11.82
C ARG A 60 -34.58 -9.57 -10.80
N THR A 61 -34.94 -10.78 -11.20
CA THR A 61 -34.98 -11.96 -10.33
C THR A 61 -33.74 -12.82 -10.54
N PHE A 62 -33.02 -13.13 -9.46
CA PHE A 62 -31.91 -14.07 -9.46
C PHE A 62 -32.02 -14.99 -8.25
N ASN A 63 -31.79 -16.31 -8.43
CA ASN A 63 -31.99 -17.31 -7.38
C ASN A 63 -33.32 -17.18 -6.60
N TYR A 64 -34.42 -16.93 -7.32
CA TYR A 64 -35.76 -16.72 -6.76
C TYR A 64 -35.92 -15.48 -5.85
N VAL A 65 -34.95 -14.57 -5.84
CA VAL A 65 -35.00 -13.28 -5.14
C VAL A 65 -35.22 -12.16 -6.14
N LEU A 66 -36.27 -11.36 -5.93
CA LEU A 66 -36.50 -10.14 -6.70
C LEU A 66 -35.67 -9.00 -6.11
N HIS A 67 -34.75 -8.44 -6.90
CA HIS A 67 -33.93 -7.31 -6.47
C HIS A 67 -34.55 -5.98 -6.87
N ASP A 68 -34.25 -4.89 -6.14
CA ASP A 68 -34.84 -3.56 -6.34
C ASP A 68 -34.46 -2.90 -7.66
N THR A 69 -33.28 -3.20 -8.20
CA THR A 69 -32.79 -2.63 -9.46
C THR A 69 -32.16 -3.69 -10.36
N PHE A 70 -32.14 -3.44 -11.66
CA PHE A 70 -31.41 -4.30 -12.61
C PHE A 70 -29.92 -4.40 -12.27
N LYS A 71 -29.32 -3.30 -11.78
CA LYS A 71 -27.91 -3.27 -11.34
C LYS A 71 -27.67 -4.27 -10.21
N SER A 72 -28.49 -4.26 -9.16
CA SER A 72 -28.36 -5.20 -8.04
C SER A 72 -28.54 -6.66 -8.47
N THR A 73 -29.39 -6.95 -9.46
CA THR A 73 -29.52 -8.30 -10.01
C THR A 73 -28.29 -8.72 -10.80
N CYS A 74 -27.69 -7.82 -11.58
CA CYS A 74 -26.46 -8.10 -12.32
C CYS A 74 -25.25 -8.30 -11.40
N VAL A 75 -25.16 -7.55 -10.30
CA VAL A 75 -24.19 -7.77 -9.21
C VAL A 75 -24.41 -9.14 -8.58
N ALA A 76 -25.65 -9.47 -8.16
CA ALA A 76 -25.96 -10.77 -7.58
C ALA A 76 -25.67 -11.95 -8.53
N ARG A 77 -25.82 -11.74 -9.85
CA ARG A 77 -25.48 -12.70 -10.90
C ARG A 77 -23.96 -12.86 -11.14
N GLY A 78 -23.12 -12.02 -10.54
CA GLY A 78 -21.68 -11.97 -10.82
C GLY A 78 -21.36 -11.47 -12.25
N VAL A 79 -22.29 -10.73 -12.87
CA VAL A 79 -22.15 -10.20 -14.24
C VAL A 79 -21.59 -8.78 -14.22
N LEU A 80 -21.79 -8.05 -13.12
CA LEU A 80 -21.11 -6.78 -12.85
C LEU A 80 -20.10 -7.01 -11.73
N GLU A 81 -18.86 -6.57 -11.97
CA GLU A 81 -17.87 -6.38 -10.91
C GLU A 81 -18.39 -5.27 -9.96
N ASP A 82 -18.16 -5.43 -8.67
CA ASP A 82 -18.37 -4.39 -7.66
C ASP A 82 -17.10 -4.19 -6.84
N ASP A 83 -17.10 -3.18 -5.97
CA ASP A 83 -15.97 -2.91 -5.08
C ASP A 83 -16.13 -3.61 -3.72
N GLU A 84 -17.08 -4.55 -3.55
CA GLU A 84 -17.36 -5.19 -2.25
C GLU A 84 -16.16 -5.97 -1.74
N GLU A 85 -15.43 -6.65 -2.63
CA GLU A 85 -14.18 -7.35 -2.31
C GLU A 85 -13.13 -6.39 -1.72
N TRP A 86 -13.02 -5.17 -2.26
CA TRP A 86 -12.08 -4.16 -1.78
C TRP A 86 -12.52 -3.57 -0.45
N VAL A 87 -13.83 -3.35 -0.26
CA VAL A 87 -14.40 -2.92 1.02
C VAL A 87 -14.08 -3.96 2.10
N GLN A 88 -14.37 -5.24 1.85
CA GLN A 88 -14.11 -6.30 2.81
C GLN A 88 -12.61 -6.42 3.11
N CYS A 89 -11.76 -6.40 2.09
CA CYS A 89 -10.30 -6.45 2.23
C CYS A 89 -9.78 -5.31 3.11
N LEU A 90 -10.20 -4.07 2.85
CA LEU A 90 -9.79 -2.90 3.63
C LEU A 90 -10.34 -2.94 5.05
N GLN A 91 -11.56 -3.43 5.24
CA GLN A 91 -12.19 -3.55 6.56
C GLN A 91 -11.47 -4.57 7.45
N GLU A 92 -11.08 -5.72 6.91
CA GLU A 92 -10.26 -6.70 7.61
C GLU A 92 -8.86 -6.15 7.92
N ALA A 93 -8.23 -5.50 6.94
CA ALA A 93 -6.91 -4.91 7.11
C ALA A 93 -6.90 -3.78 8.15
N ALA A 94 -7.96 -2.97 8.23
CA ALA A 94 -8.05 -1.84 9.15
C ALA A 94 -8.01 -2.25 10.63
N ILE A 95 -8.36 -3.51 10.95
CA ILE A 95 -8.30 -4.06 12.31
C ILE A 95 -6.87 -4.43 12.71
N MET A 96 -6.02 -4.81 11.74
CA MET A 96 -4.72 -5.45 12.01
C MET A 96 -3.51 -4.64 11.54
N LYS A 97 -3.71 -3.61 10.72
CA LYS A 97 -2.63 -2.88 10.02
C LYS A 97 -2.55 -1.44 10.48
N THR A 98 -1.35 -0.87 10.39
CA THR A 98 -1.13 0.56 10.62
C THR A 98 -1.59 1.41 9.43
N GLY A 99 -1.83 2.70 9.63
CA GLY A 99 -2.19 3.64 8.55
C GLY A 99 -1.22 3.63 7.37
N ASN A 100 0.10 3.46 7.61
CA ASN A 100 1.08 3.29 6.54
C ASN A 100 0.86 2.03 5.70
N GLN A 101 0.62 0.88 6.37
CA GLN A 101 0.35 -0.38 5.69
C GLN A 101 -0.99 -0.35 4.94
N LEU A 102 -2.01 0.29 5.51
CA LEU A 102 -3.29 0.54 4.85
C LEU A 102 -3.14 1.44 3.61
N ARG A 103 -2.35 2.53 3.68
CA ARG A 103 -2.02 3.34 2.50
C ARG A 103 -1.33 2.54 1.40
N ARG A 104 -0.42 1.62 1.76
CA ARG A 104 0.23 0.70 0.79
C ARG A 104 -0.80 -0.18 0.11
N LEU A 105 -1.65 -0.84 0.90
CA LEU A 105 -2.71 -1.71 0.39
C LEU A 105 -3.64 -0.94 -0.54
N PHE A 106 -4.08 0.25 -0.13
CA PHE A 106 -4.93 1.10 -0.95
C PHE A 106 -4.26 1.49 -2.28
N SER A 107 -2.95 1.78 -2.27
CA SER A 107 -2.19 2.07 -3.50
C SER A 107 -2.10 0.85 -4.42
N ILE A 108 -1.99 -0.36 -3.87
CA ILE A 108 -2.04 -1.62 -4.63
C ILE A 108 -3.42 -1.79 -5.27
N ILE A 109 -4.50 -1.58 -4.52
CA ILE A 109 -5.87 -1.68 -5.03
C ILE A 109 -6.05 -0.71 -6.22
N LEU A 110 -5.66 0.55 -6.06
CA LEU A 110 -5.74 1.53 -7.16
C LEU A 110 -4.95 1.08 -8.40
N THR A 111 -3.73 0.60 -8.23
CA THR A 111 -2.82 0.34 -9.37
C THR A 111 -3.06 -0.99 -10.06
N GLN A 112 -3.43 -2.03 -9.30
CA GLN A 112 -3.49 -3.42 -9.77
C GLN A 112 -4.92 -3.94 -9.94
N CYS A 113 -5.88 -3.38 -9.20
CA CYS A 113 -7.23 -3.92 -9.12
C CYS A 113 -8.29 -3.06 -9.83
N SER A 114 -7.94 -1.84 -10.26
CA SER A 114 -8.83 -0.91 -10.98
C SER A 114 -10.25 -0.82 -10.38
N PRO A 115 -10.38 -0.37 -9.11
CA PRO A 115 -11.69 -0.25 -8.45
C PRO A 115 -12.62 0.67 -9.24
N ILE A 116 -13.92 0.40 -9.19
CA ILE A 116 -14.96 1.11 -9.92
C ILE A 116 -15.20 2.49 -9.31
N GLN A 117 -15.15 2.60 -7.99
CA GLN A 117 -15.44 3.79 -7.19
C GLN A 117 -14.30 4.09 -6.20
N PRO A 118 -13.08 4.42 -6.68
CA PRO A 118 -11.91 4.65 -5.83
C PRO A 118 -12.13 5.75 -4.79
N TYR A 119 -12.93 6.77 -5.13
CA TYR A 119 -13.24 7.88 -4.23
C TYR A 119 -14.14 7.47 -3.06
N GLU A 120 -15.14 6.62 -3.31
CA GLU A 120 -16.03 6.14 -2.23
C GLU A 120 -15.25 5.22 -1.28
N LEU A 121 -14.38 4.36 -1.80
CA LEU A 121 -13.45 3.57 -0.99
C LEU A 121 -12.54 4.48 -0.15
N TRP A 122 -11.95 5.51 -0.75
CA TRP A 122 -11.14 6.47 -0.01
C TRP A 122 -11.93 7.12 1.12
N LYS A 123 -13.11 7.68 0.82
CA LYS A 123 -13.95 8.36 1.79
C LYS A 123 -14.34 7.47 2.98
N GLN A 124 -14.60 6.19 2.72
CA GLN A 124 -14.94 5.22 3.75
C GLN A 124 -13.76 4.89 4.67
N PHE A 125 -12.55 4.78 4.13
CA PHE A 125 -11.38 4.29 4.86
C PHE A 125 -10.33 5.37 5.19
N ALA A 126 -10.52 6.62 4.77
CA ALA A 126 -9.55 7.71 4.92
C ALA A 126 -9.07 7.88 6.37
N VAL A 127 -9.96 7.75 7.35
CA VAL A 127 -9.62 7.85 8.79
C VAL A 127 -8.61 6.78 9.19
N HIS A 128 -8.81 5.52 8.79
CA HIS A 128 -7.89 4.43 9.09
C HIS A 128 -6.59 4.52 8.28
N ILE A 129 -6.72 4.93 7.02
CA ILE A 129 -5.59 5.15 6.12
C ILE A 129 -4.71 6.29 6.64
N CYS A 130 -5.26 7.31 7.30
CA CYS A 130 -4.55 8.49 7.81
C CYS A 130 -4.28 8.47 9.32
N ASP A 131 -4.46 7.34 10.00
CA ASP A 131 -4.37 7.24 11.47
C ASP A 131 -3.02 7.72 12.04
N ASP A 132 -1.90 7.42 11.36
CA ASP A 132 -0.56 7.84 11.79
C ASP A 132 -0.19 9.28 11.37
N ILE A 133 -1.01 9.94 10.56
CA ILE A 133 -0.64 11.21 9.92
C ILE A 133 -0.58 12.36 10.93
N ALA A 134 -1.57 12.48 11.82
CA ALA A 134 -1.58 13.55 12.81
C ALA A 134 -0.31 13.53 13.68
N HIS A 135 0.13 12.33 14.07
CA HIS A 135 1.38 12.15 14.81
C HIS A 135 2.61 12.52 13.98
N LYS A 136 2.67 12.10 12.72
CA LYS A 136 3.75 12.49 11.80
C LYS A 136 3.83 14.00 11.60
N ILE A 137 2.69 14.67 11.43
CA ILE A 137 2.70 16.13 11.23
C ILE A 137 3.26 16.83 12.46
N ARG A 138 2.83 16.43 13.66
CA ARG A 138 3.29 17.01 14.94
C ARG A 138 4.77 16.78 15.21
N THR A 139 5.32 15.66 14.75
CA THR A 139 6.71 15.29 15.02
C THR A 139 7.67 15.78 13.94
N CYS A 140 7.23 15.84 12.69
CA CYS A 140 8.05 16.26 11.55
C CYS A 140 7.98 17.76 11.26
N PHE A 141 6.91 18.45 11.67
CA PHE A 141 6.67 19.85 11.32
C PHE A 141 6.32 20.68 12.57
N PRO A 142 6.54 22.01 12.54
CA PRO A 142 6.16 22.92 13.62
C PRO A 142 4.64 23.18 13.63
N ILE A 143 3.83 22.12 13.59
CA ILE A 143 2.36 22.16 13.54
C ILE A 143 1.83 21.29 14.69
N PRO A 144 1.57 21.86 15.88
CA PRO A 144 1.17 21.08 17.05
C PRO A 144 -0.25 20.50 16.95
N ASN A 145 -1.16 21.19 16.25
CA ASN A 145 -2.55 20.77 16.08
C ASN A 145 -2.92 20.84 14.59
N PRO A 146 -2.63 19.78 13.81
CA PRO A 146 -3.06 19.71 12.42
C PRO A 146 -4.58 19.59 12.33
N SER A 147 -5.19 20.28 11.36
CA SER A 147 -6.61 20.12 11.04
C SER A 147 -6.88 18.84 10.25
N ASP A 148 -8.13 18.36 10.25
CA ASP A 148 -8.52 17.16 9.48
C ASP A 148 -8.20 17.32 7.99
N ALA A 149 -8.40 18.52 7.43
CA ALA A 149 -8.03 18.82 6.06
C ALA A 149 -6.52 18.68 5.81
N GLN A 150 -5.67 19.11 6.74
CA GLN A 150 -4.21 18.93 6.63
C GLN A 150 -3.79 17.47 6.77
N ILE A 151 -4.48 16.72 7.64
CA ILE A 151 -4.25 15.29 7.84
C ILE A 151 -4.58 14.52 6.56
N GLU A 152 -5.76 14.75 5.99
CA GLU A 152 -6.15 14.14 4.73
C GLU A 152 -5.21 14.54 3.60
N ASP A 153 -4.92 15.83 3.42
CA ASP A 153 -4.08 16.32 2.33
C ASP A 153 -2.64 15.79 2.38
N TYR A 154 -2.04 15.68 3.58
CA TYR A 154 -0.74 15.03 3.74
C TYR A 154 -0.82 13.51 3.52
N GLY A 155 -1.92 12.88 3.91
CA GLY A 155 -2.19 11.46 3.60
C GLY A 155 -2.28 11.20 2.09
N LEU A 156 -2.96 12.09 1.35
CA LEU A 156 -3.00 12.09 -0.11
C LEU A 156 -1.59 12.26 -0.68
N TYR A 157 -0.77 13.15 -0.12
CA TYR A 157 0.61 13.38 -0.57
C TYR A 157 1.48 12.12 -0.41
N LEU A 158 1.45 11.48 0.76
CA LEU A 158 2.21 10.26 0.98
C LEU A 158 1.75 9.14 0.05
N ARG A 159 0.45 9.04 -0.23
CA ARG A 159 -0.08 8.07 -1.20
C ARG A 159 0.36 8.39 -2.62
N ASP A 160 0.32 9.65 -3.05
CA ASP A 160 0.81 10.04 -4.39
C ASP A 160 2.28 9.65 -4.57
N GLN A 161 3.11 9.85 -3.54
CA GLN A 161 4.50 9.38 -3.53
C GLN A 161 4.63 7.86 -3.72
N MET A 162 3.68 7.07 -3.22
CA MET A 162 3.67 5.62 -3.37
C MET A 162 3.19 5.20 -4.77
N LEU A 163 2.23 5.93 -5.34
CA LEU A 163 1.77 5.70 -6.71
C LEU A 163 2.88 6.01 -7.73
N GLN A 164 3.71 7.01 -7.46
CA GLN A 164 4.85 7.36 -8.31
C GLN A 164 5.85 6.20 -8.44
N GLU A 165 5.93 5.28 -7.48
CA GLU A 165 6.74 4.05 -7.60
C GLU A 165 6.26 3.14 -8.74
N SER A 166 4.97 3.23 -9.09
CA SER A 166 4.36 2.54 -10.23
C SER A 166 4.25 3.41 -11.49
N GLY A 167 4.83 4.62 -11.48
CA GLY A 167 4.73 5.58 -12.57
C GLY A 167 3.34 6.22 -12.73
N ARG A 168 2.47 6.11 -11.72
CA ARG A 168 1.14 6.72 -11.69
C ARG A 168 1.07 7.84 -10.66
N THR A 169 0.04 8.66 -10.77
CA THR A 169 -0.25 9.80 -9.92
C THR A 169 -1.73 9.81 -9.54
N LEU A 170 -2.11 10.66 -8.59
CA LEU A 170 -3.53 10.82 -8.24
C LEU A 170 -4.40 11.34 -9.37
N SER A 171 -3.82 12.02 -10.35
CA SER A 171 -4.53 12.49 -11.52
C SER A 171 -4.98 11.35 -12.44
N ASP A 172 -4.35 10.18 -12.35
CA ASP A 172 -4.70 8.98 -13.15
C ASP A 172 -5.94 8.25 -12.62
N PHE A 173 -6.48 8.65 -11.46
CA PHE A 173 -7.60 7.99 -10.80
C PHE A 173 -8.78 8.93 -10.52
N PRO A 174 -9.39 9.59 -11.53
CA PRO A 174 -10.60 10.39 -11.29
C PRO A 174 -11.75 9.49 -10.78
N PRO A 175 -12.58 9.94 -9.81
CA PRO A 175 -12.71 11.29 -9.25
C PRO A 175 -11.94 11.52 -7.93
N MET A 176 -10.78 10.89 -7.73
CA MET A 176 -10.02 11.02 -6.48
C MET A 176 -9.61 12.47 -6.17
N PRO A 177 -9.61 12.86 -4.87
CA PRO A 177 -9.18 14.19 -4.44
C PRO A 177 -7.71 14.40 -4.77
N GLN A 178 -7.43 15.59 -5.29
CA GLN A 178 -6.09 16.04 -5.63
C GLN A 178 -5.46 16.79 -4.44
N LEU A 179 -4.15 16.89 -4.47
CA LEU A 179 -3.38 17.62 -3.47
C LEU A 179 -3.72 19.12 -3.54
N THR A 180 -3.91 19.72 -2.38
CA THR A 180 -4.11 21.17 -2.23
C THR A 180 -2.86 21.85 -1.67
N GLY A 181 -2.13 21.19 -0.77
CA GLY A 181 -0.91 21.68 -0.16
C GLY A 181 0.36 21.33 -0.95
N ASN A 182 1.34 22.25 -0.94
CA ASN A 182 2.68 21.97 -1.48
C ASN A 182 3.56 21.26 -0.44
N TRP A 183 3.19 20.04 -0.09
CA TRP A 183 3.93 19.23 0.88
C TRP A 183 5.33 18.87 0.42
N SER A 184 5.59 18.83 -0.89
CA SER A 184 6.94 18.59 -1.42
C SER A 184 7.94 19.65 -0.95
N ALA A 185 7.53 20.93 -0.93
CA ALA A 185 8.36 22.03 -0.45
C ALA A 185 8.50 22.01 1.08
N VAL A 186 7.46 21.58 1.81
CA VAL A 186 7.45 21.52 3.28
C VAL A 186 8.32 20.37 3.79
N VAL A 187 8.22 19.20 3.17
CA VAL A 187 9.02 18.00 3.50
C VAL A 187 10.48 18.19 3.07
N GLY A 188 10.71 18.85 1.93
CA GLY A 188 12.04 19.00 1.35
C GLY A 188 12.65 17.64 0.99
N ASN A 189 13.85 17.34 1.50
CA ASN A 189 14.49 16.06 1.26
C ASN A 189 13.94 14.97 2.20
N LYS A 190 13.06 14.12 1.65
CA LYS A 190 12.44 12.98 2.36
C LYS A 190 13.46 12.10 3.08
N LEU A 191 14.61 11.79 2.47
CA LEU A 191 15.62 10.92 3.08
C LEU A 191 16.24 11.56 4.32
N VAL A 192 16.45 12.88 4.30
CA VAL A 192 16.96 13.62 5.45
C VAL A 192 15.94 13.61 6.59
N LEU A 193 14.67 13.84 6.26
CA LEU A 193 13.58 13.83 7.24
C LEU A 193 13.40 12.44 7.89
N GLU A 194 13.40 11.37 7.08
CA GLU A 194 13.34 9.99 7.59
C GLU A 194 14.56 9.64 8.45
N HIS A 195 15.76 10.08 8.08
CA HIS A 195 16.97 9.85 8.86
C HIS A 195 16.95 10.57 10.22
N GLN A 196 16.49 11.83 10.26
CA GLN A 196 16.33 12.59 11.50
C GLN A 196 15.35 11.91 12.46
N HIS A 197 14.26 11.33 11.95
CA HIS A 197 13.30 10.60 12.78
C HIS A 197 13.83 9.27 13.32
N LEU A 198 14.52 8.47 12.50
CA LEU A 198 15.17 7.22 12.94
C LEU A 198 16.17 7.47 14.08
N GLN A 199 16.84 8.62 14.03
CA GLN A 199 17.81 9.02 15.04
C GLN A 199 17.12 9.36 16.38
N ILE A 200 15.94 10.00 16.35
CA ILE A 200 15.17 10.36 17.57
C ILE A 200 14.61 9.11 18.26
N GLU A 201 14.04 8.15 17.52
CA GLU A 201 13.47 6.92 18.10
C GLU A 201 14.53 6.00 18.73
N SER A 202 15.76 6.02 18.22
CA SER A 202 16.84 5.14 18.69
C SER A 202 17.73 5.72 19.79
N GLN A 203 17.75 7.05 19.99
CA GLN A 203 18.78 7.70 20.83
C GLN A 203 18.30 8.33 22.14
N GLN A 204 17.00 8.37 22.45
CA GLN A 204 16.54 9.03 23.68
C GLN A 204 16.71 8.22 24.96
N VAL A 205 17.10 6.94 24.89
CA VAL A 205 17.08 6.09 26.09
C VAL A 205 18.34 6.15 26.94
N ASP A 206 19.57 6.39 26.44
CA ASP A 206 20.70 6.38 27.40
C ASP A 206 22.07 6.94 26.99
N VAL A 207 22.13 8.11 26.36
CA VAL A 207 23.43 8.76 26.07
C VAL A 207 24.26 8.94 27.35
N GLN A 208 23.62 9.20 28.50
CA GLN A 208 24.33 9.45 29.75
C GLN A 208 24.87 8.16 30.42
N MET A 209 24.12 7.04 30.47
CA MET A 209 24.70 5.79 30.99
C MET A 209 25.76 5.22 30.06
N ASP A 210 25.67 5.46 28.75
CA ASP A 210 26.68 5.00 27.80
C ASP A 210 28.00 5.77 27.90
N ILE A 211 27.97 7.08 28.21
CA ILE A 211 29.18 7.87 28.52
C ILE A 211 29.91 7.31 29.74
N ASN A 212 29.18 6.90 30.79
CA ASN A 212 29.77 6.36 32.02
C ASN A 212 30.50 5.02 31.79
N ARG A 213 30.23 4.33 30.68
CA ARG A 213 30.89 3.06 30.32
C ARG A 213 32.14 3.25 29.47
N LEU A 214 32.48 4.49 29.10
CA LEU A 214 33.67 4.79 28.31
C LEU A 214 34.94 4.63 29.14
N ASN A 215 35.96 4.04 28.54
CA ASN A 215 37.29 4.05 29.14
C ASN A 215 37.94 5.46 29.02
N SER A 216 39.05 5.67 29.74
CA SER A 216 39.70 6.99 29.81
C SER A 216 40.15 7.55 28.45
N ALA A 217 40.52 6.69 27.49
CA ALA A 217 40.93 7.10 26.15
C ALA A 217 39.72 7.48 25.28
N GLN A 218 38.64 6.70 25.36
CA GLN A 218 37.37 6.98 24.68
C GLN A 218 36.71 8.26 25.20
N CYS A 219 36.76 8.49 26.51
CA CYS A 219 36.23 9.70 27.14
C CYS A 219 36.98 10.95 26.64
N LYS A 220 38.31 10.92 26.60
CA LYS A 220 39.12 12.00 26.01
C LYS A 220 38.79 12.26 24.55
N ALA A 221 38.63 11.21 23.75
CA ALA A 221 38.24 11.34 22.35
C ALA A 221 36.84 11.96 22.22
N TYR A 222 35.90 11.55 23.08
CA TYR A 222 34.54 12.06 23.12
C TYR A 222 34.53 13.57 23.43
N ASP A 223 35.23 13.99 24.48
CA ASP A 223 35.29 15.41 24.88
C ASP A 223 35.87 16.30 23.77
N VAL A 224 36.91 15.82 23.08
CA VAL A 224 37.55 16.55 21.97
C VAL A 224 36.61 16.67 20.76
N ILE A 225 35.88 15.59 20.43
CA ILE A 225 34.92 15.60 19.33
C ILE A 225 33.73 16.49 19.68
N THR A 226 33.11 16.28 20.84
CA THR A 226 31.94 17.03 21.33
C THR A 226 32.25 18.51 21.47
N SER A 227 33.40 18.89 22.04
CA SER A 227 33.80 20.31 22.12
C SER A 227 34.00 20.93 20.74
N SER A 228 34.53 20.18 19.77
CA SER A 228 34.66 20.66 18.39
C SER A 228 33.32 20.87 17.70
N ILE A 229 32.32 20.03 17.98
CA ILE A 229 30.94 20.18 17.48
C ILE A 229 30.28 21.39 18.12
N LEU A 230 30.31 21.49 19.45
CA LEU A 230 29.72 22.60 20.20
C LEU A 230 30.32 23.97 19.83
N GLN A 231 31.61 23.99 19.48
CA GLN A 231 32.31 25.20 19.04
C GLN A 231 32.27 25.40 17.53
N ASN A 232 31.52 24.56 16.81
CA ASN A 232 31.32 24.58 15.35
C ASN A 232 32.63 24.71 14.55
N ARG A 233 33.67 23.98 14.96
CA ARG A 233 35.03 24.10 14.39
C ARG A 233 35.25 23.30 13.11
N GLY A 234 34.30 22.46 12.70
CA GLY A 234 34.35 21.71 11.42
C GLY A 234 35.59 20.82 11.26
N LYS A 235 35.97 20.04 12.28
CA LYS A 235 37.17 19.18 12.26
C LYS A 235 36.83 17.73 11.89
N ILE A 236 37.74 17.07 11.19
CA ILE A 236 37.71 15.63 10.91
C ILE A 236 38.57 14.91 11.94
N PHE A 237 38.04 13.83 12.52
CA PHE A 237 38.73 13.02 13.53
C PHE A 237 38.89 11.58 13.06
N PHE A 238 40.06 10.99 13.32
CA PHE A 238 40.31 9.57 13.12
C PHE A 238 40.41 8.88 14.48
N VAL A 239 39.50 7.95 14.74
CA VAL A 239 39.51 7.15 15.97
C VAL A 239 40.26 5.85 15.71
N SER A 240 41.47 5.75 16.25
CA SER A 240 42.31 4.55 16.15
C SER A 240 42.45 3.86 17.50
N GLY A 241 42.43 2.53 17.50
CA GLY A 241 42.61 1.70 18.68
C GLY A 241 42.97 0.27 18.28
N GLY A 242 43.84 -0.37 19.07
CA GLY A 242 44.21 -1.77 18.87
C GLY A 242 43.04 -2.74 19.09
N ALA A 243 43.24 -4.03 18.78
CA ALA A 243 42.24 -5.05 19.04
C ALA A 243 41.88 -5.10 20.55
N GLY A 244 40.60 -5.28 20.87
CA GLY A 244 40.13 -5.38 22.26
C GLY A 244 39.91 -4.05 23.01
N THR A 245 40.20 -2.89 22.40
CA THR A 245 40.02 -1.57 23.08
C THR A 245 38.58 -1.05 23.09
N GLY A 246 37.60 -1.86 22.65
CA GLY A 246 36.20 -1.45 22.60
C GLY A 246 35.89 -0.39 21.54
N ARG A 247 36.74 -0.21 20.52
CA ARG A 247 36.49 0.76 19.42
C ARG A 247 35.11 0.60 18.80
N HIS A 248 34.65 -0.63 18.58
CA HIS A 248 33.34 -0.90 18.00
C HIS A 248 32.19 -0.42 18.91
N PHE A 249 32.29 -0.67 20.21
CA PHE A 249 31.35 -0.18 21.22
C PHE A 249 31.25 1.36 21.19
N TYR A 250 32.39 2.03 21.05
CA TYR A 250 32.49 3.49 20.99
C TYR A 250 31.91 4.09 19.69
N THR A 251 32.22 3.50 18.52
CA THR A 251 31.79 4.04 17.22
C THR A 251 30.27 3.93 16.99
N ILE A 252 29.63 2.86 17.50
CA ILE A 252 28.18 2.68 17.34
C ILE A 252 27.39 3.75 18.11
N ARG A 253 27.91 4.24 19.23
CA ARG A 253 27.25 5.18 20.14
C ARG A 253 27.60 6.66 19.91
N LEU A 254 28.51 6.93 18.98
CA LEU A 254 28.93 8.29 18.58
C LEU A 254 28.13 8.83 17.39
N ARG A 255 27.41 7.97 16.66
CA ARG A 255 26.42 8.39 15.65
C ARG A 255 25.17 8.85 16.38
#